data_AF-A0A7R9JA89-F1
#
_entry.id   AF-A0A7R9JA89-F1
#
_cell.length_a   1.000
_cell.length_b   1.000
_cell.length_c   1.000
_cell.angle_alpha   90.00
_cell.angle_beta   90.00
_cell.angle_gamma   90.00
#
_symmetry.space_group_name_H-M   'P 1'
#
loop_
_entity.id
_entity.type
_entity.pdbx_description
1 polymer ?
#
loop_
_entity_poly.entity_id
_entity_poly.type
_entity_poly.pdbx_seq_one_letter_code
_entity_poly.pdbx_strand_id
1 'polypeptide(L)'
;MHLRKAKLMFFWVRYPSSAVLKMYFPDIKFNKNNTAQLVKWFSNFRPNDSMFLVGLEWPTAKLRVIHSRLPLPILQNPHQWSIREFYYIQMEKYARQAVSEGVKNADDLHVSADSEIYRVLNLHYNRNNHIEVWGPQVDTELRSATTRPTLGKGIELHPSASHLTLLQLQVPSNFRYVVEQTLREFFKAIQGGKDTEQSWKKSIYKIISRLDDPVPEYFKSPNFLEQLE
;
A
#
# COMPACT_ATOMS: atom_id res chain seq x y z
N MET A 1 -16.85 5.24 -4.51
CA MET A 1 -17.00 4.29 -3.40
C MET A 1 -16.13 3.04 -3.56
N HIS A 2 -16.43 2.07 -4.43
CA HIS A 2 -15.70 0.77 -4.47
C HIS A 2 -14.19 0.85 -4.75
N LEU A 3 -13.71 1.78 -5.59
CA LEU A 3 -12.27 1.96 -5.81
C LEU A 3 -11.54 2.38 -4.53
N ARG A 4 -12.18 3.20 -3.67
CA ARG A 4 -11.64 3.59 -2.36
C ARG A 4 -11.54 2.37 -1.45
N LYS A 5 -12.59 1.55 -1.39
CA LYS A 5 -12.57 0.27 -0.65
C LYS A 5 -11.47 -0.66 -1.16
N ALA A 6 -11.33 -0.81 -2.48
CA ALA A 6 -10.29 -1.64 -3.09
C ALA A 6 -8.87 -1.14 -2.73
N LYS A 7 -8.65 0.17 -2.72
CA LYS A 7 -7.39 0.77 -2.27
C LYS A 7 -7.10 0.48 -0.79
N LEU A 8 -8.10 0.55 0.09
CA LEU A 8 -7.93 0.19 1.50
C LEU A 8 -7.67 -1.32 1.68
N MET A 9 -8.33 -2.18 0.91
CA MET A 9 -8.05 -3.63 0.94
C MET A 9 -6.60 -3.96 0.55
N PHE A 10 -5.94 -3.11 -0.24
CA PHE A 10 -4.57 -3.33 -0.71
C PHE A 10 -3.53 -3.43 0.41
N PHE A 11 -3.81 -2.84 1.57
CA PHE A 11 -2.95 -2.99 2.74
C PHE A 11 -2.84 -4.45 3.21
N TRP A 12 -3.87 -5.27 2.96
CA TRP A 12 -3.87 -6.69 3.30
C TRP A 12 -3.59 -7.58 2.08
N VAL A 13 -4.19 -7.29 0.92
CA VAL A 13 -4.17 -8.19 -0.24
C VAL A 13 -3.75 -7.48 -1.53
N ARG A 14 -2.69 -7.98 -2.19
CA ARG A 14 -2.20 -7.44 -3.47
C ARG A 14 -2.74 -8.24 -4.65
N TYR A 15 -2.99 -9.53 -4.46
CA TYR A 15 -3.44 -10.49 -5.47
C TYR A 15 -4.78 -11.15 -5.09
N PRO A 16 -5.87 -10.39 -4.86
CA PRO A 16 -7.14 -10.98 -4.51
C PRO A 16 -7.69 -11.83 -5.68
N SER A 17 -8.17 -13.03 -5.38
CA SER A 17 -8.87 -13.86 -6.36
C SER A 17 -10.25 -13.28 -6.68
N SER A 18 -10.85 -13.70 -7.79
CA SER A 18 -12.23 -13.31 -8.13
C SER A 18 -13.24 -13.72 -7.05
N ALA A 19 -12.99 -14.82 -6.33
CA ALA A 19 -13.81 -15.27 -5.21
C ALA A 19 -13.69 -14.32 -3.99
N VAL A 20 -12.47 -13.91 -3.65
CA VAL A 20 -12.22 -12.91 -2.58
C VAL A 20 -12.92 -11.60 -2.92
N LEU A 21 -12.79 -11.12 -4.16
CA LEU A 21 -13.46 -9.90 -4.60
C LEU A 21 -14.99 -10.00 -4.48
N LYS A 22 -15.59 -11.13 -4.88
CA LYS A 22 -17.05 -11.33 -4.73
C LYS A 22 -17.51 -11.31 -3.28
N MET A 23 -16.69 -11.83 -2.37
CA MET A 23 -17.00 -11.88 -0.94
C MET A 23 -16.92 -10.51 -0.26
N TYR A 24 -15.97 -9.65 -0.66
CA TYR A 24 -15.74 -8.33 -0.05
C TYR A 24 -16.51 -7.18 -0.72
N PHE A 25 -17.23 -7.44 -1.81
CA PHE A 25 -18.10 -6.47 -2.49
C PHE A 25 -19.51 -7.05 -2.70
N PRO A 26 -20.24 -7.40 -1.62
CA PRO A 26 -21.54 -8.06 -1.71
C PRO A 26 -22.63 -7.18 -2.33
N ASP A 27 -22.43 -5.87 -2.32
CA ASP A 27 -23.26 -4.84 -2.93
C ASP A 27 -23.14 -4.78 -4.46
N ILE A 28 -22.09 -5.40 -5.05
CA ILE A 28 -21.88 -5.46 -6.49
C ILE A 28 -22.55 -6.72 -7.07
N LYS A 29 -23.49 -6.55 -7.99
CA LYS A 29 -24.00 -7.63 -8.83
C LYS A 29 -22.98 -8.00 -9.90
N PHE A 30 -22.13 -8.98 -9.63
CA PHE A 30 -21.05 -9.37 -10.54
C PHE A 30 -21.56 -9.96 -11.86
N ASN A 31 -21.00 -9.47 -12.96
CA ASN A 31 -21.10 -10.01 -14.32
C ASN A 31 -19.70 -10.03 -14.97
N LYS A 32 -19.56 -10.59 -16.18
CA LYS A 32 -18.25 -10.73 -16.84
C LYS A 32 -17.52 -9.38 -16.98
N ASN A 33 -18.22 -8.30 -17.28
CA ASN A 33 -17.64 -6.99 -17.57
C ASN A 33 -17.17 -6.27 -16.31
N ASN A 34 -18.00 -6.19 -15.26
CA ASN A 34 -17.62 -5.51 -14.02
C ASN A 34 -16.62 -6.32 -13.18
N THR A 35 -16.64 -7.66 -13.28
CA THR A 35 -15.60 -8.52 -12.67
C THR A 35 -14.24 -8.18 -13.27
N ALA A 36 -14.16 -8.06 -14.60
CA ALA A 36 -12.93 -7.69 -15.29
C ALA A 36 -12.46 -6.28 -14.88
N GLN A 37 -13.37 -5.32 -14.72
CA GLN A 37 -13.04 -3.97 -14.26
C GLN A 37 -12.45 -3.96 -12.85
N LEU A 38 -13.03 -4.73 -11.92
CA LEU A 38 -12.56 -4.82 -10.54
C LEU A 38 -11.19 -5.51 -10.45
N VAL A 39 -11.01 -6.61 -11.21
CA VAL A 39 -9.71 -7.30 -11.35
C VAL A 39 -8.68 -6.36 -11.98
N LYS A 40 -9.08 -5.52 -12.94
CA LYS A 40 -8.20 -4.52 -13.57
C LYS A 40 -7.71 -3.47 -12.56
N TRP A 41 -8.51 -3.09 -11.56
CA TRP A 41 -8.03 -2.20 -10.49
C TRP A 41 -6.86 -2.81 -9.72
N PHE A 42 -6.89 -4.11 -9.45
CA PHE A 42 -5.76 -4.78 -8.83
C PHE A 42 -4.66 -5.16 -9.82
N SER A 43 -4.83 -5.00 -11.14
CA SER A 43 -3.86 -5.49 -12.13
C SER A 43 -2.54 -4.72 -12.18
N ASN A 44 -1.62 -5.16 -13.05
CA ASN A 44 -0.39 -4.42 -13.40
C ASN A 44 -0.52 -3.68 -14.75
N PHE A 45 -1.73 -3.61 -15.33
CA PHE A 45 -1.98 -3.08 -16.67
C PHE A 45 -2.21 -1.57 -16.67
N ARG A 46 -1.66 -0.87 -17.67
CA ARG A 46 -1.93 0.55 -17.94
C ARG A 46 -3.24 0.68 -18.73
N PRO A 47 -4.06 1.72 -18.48
CA PRO A 47 -5.12 2.10 -19.42
C PRO A 47 -4.59 2.45 -20.82
N ASN A 48 -3.33 2.89 -20.92
CA ASN A 48 -2.71 3.40 -22.13
C ASN A 48 -1.76 2.41 -22.83
N ASP A 49 -1.83 1.10 -22.56
CA ASP A 49 -1.05 0.11 -23.33
C ASP A 49 -1.44 0.06 -24.82
N SER A 50 -2.52 0.75 -25.24
CA SER A 50 -2.83 1.04 -26.65
C SER A 50 -2.02 2.20 -27.25
N MET A 51 -1.46 3.11 -26.44
CA MET A 51 -0.57 4.20 -26.89
C MET A 51 0.90 3.77 -26.96
N PHE A 52 1.30 2.69 -26.28
CA PHE A 52 2.66 2.14 -26.36
C PHE A 52 2.99 1.46 -27.70
N LEU A 53 2.00 1.30 -28.59
CA LEU A 53 2.23 0.92 -29.99
C LEU A 53 2.77 2.08 -30.85
N VAL A 54 2.94 3.28 -30.28
CA VAL A 54 3.61 4.41 -30.94
C VAL A 54 4.98 4.68 -30.29
N GLY A 55 5.84 3.66 -30.30
CA GLY A 55 7.28 3.83 -30.53
C GLY A 55 8.13 4.70 -29.59
N LEU A 56 7.82 4.82 -28.29
CA LEU A 56 8.75 5.39 -27.31
C LEU A 56 9.19 4.31 -26.32
N GLU A 57 10.34 3.70 -26.62
CA GLU A 57 11.11 2.88 -25.69
C GLU A 57 11.42 3.68 -24.42
N TRP A 58 11.24 3.07 -23.25
CA TRP A 58 11.80 3.58 -22.01
C TRP A 58 13.34 3.42 -22.07
N PRO A 59 14.13 4.50 -21.94
CA PRO A 59 15.57 4.37 -22.02
C PRO A 59 16.09 3.82 -20.69
N THR A 60 16.25 2.50 -20.60
CA THR A 60 16.99 1.84 -19.51
C THR A 60 18.52 2.02 -19.63
N ALA A 61 19.01 2.72 -20.66
CA ALA A 61 20.43 2.93 -20.90
C ALA A 61 20.77 4.38 -21.27
N LYS A 62 20.82 5.28 -20.28
CA LYS A 62 21.73 6.46 -20.19
C LYS A 62 21.28 7.39 -19.06
N LEU A 63 21.66 7.07 -17.83
CA LEU A 63 21.83 8.07 -16.76
C LEU A 63 23.29 8.53 -16.74
N ARG A 64 23.78 9.06 -17.87
CA ARG A 64 24.97 9.91 -17.88
C ARG A 64 24.60 11.21 -18.56
N VAL A 65 24.58 12.26 -17.75
CA VAL A 65 24.58 13.66 -18.14
C VAL A 65 23.31 14.08 -18.87
N ILE A 66 22.33 14.61 -18.13
CA ILE A 66 21.61 15.85 -18.48
C ILE A 66 21.11 16.43 -17.15
N HIS A 67 21.79 17.47 -16.68
CA HIS A 67 21.17 18.43 -15.78
C HIS A 67 20.07 19.17 -16.53
N SER A 68 18.96 19.40 -15.84
CA SER A 68 17.93 20.41 -16.11
C SER A 68 17.03 20.19 -17.34
N ARG A 69 15.72 20.08 -17.05
CA ARG A 69 14.56 20.26 -17.95
C ARG A 69 14.12 19.07 -18.83
N LEU A 70 13.64 18.00 -18.20
CA LEU A 70 12.51 17.24 -18.76
C LEU A 70 11.28 17.49 -17.88
N PRO A 71 10.15 18.00 -18.41
CA PRO A 71 8.90 17.98 -17.67
C PRO A 71 8.48 16.51 -17.57
N LEU A 72 8.24 15.99 -16.36
CA LEU A 72 7.70 14.66 -16.12
C LEU A 72 6.17 14.73 -16.23
N PRO A 73 5.53 14.49 -17.40
CA PRO A 73 4.09 14.69 -17.55
C PRO A 73 3.30 13.44 -17.11
N ILE A 74 4.00 12.34 -16.80
CA ILE A 74 3.43 11.03 -16.49
C ILE A 74 3.22 10.83 -14.97
N LEU A 75 3.78 11.71 -14.14
CA LEU A 75 3.58 11.69 -12.68
C LEU A 75 2.39 12.55 -12.21
N GLN A 76 1.74 13.30 -13.10
CA GLN A 76 0.74 14.29 -12.71
C GLN A 76 -0.68 13.73 -12.52
N ASN A 77 -0.95 12.47 -12.90
CA ASN A 77 -2.27 11.85 -12.74
C ASN A 77 -2.18 10.45 -12.12
N PRO A 78 -1.91 10.34 -10.80
CA PRO A 78 -1.86 9.04 -10.12
C PRO A 78 -3.19 8.27 -10.14
N HIS A 79 -4.29 8.92 -10.51
CA HIS A 79 -5.62 8.30 -10.66
C HIS A 79 -5.76 7.37 -11.88
N GLN A 80 -4.81 7.37 -12.82
CA GLN A 80 -4.85 6.50 -14.00
C GLN A 80 -4.17 5.14 -13.80
N TRP A 81 -3.32 4.99 -12.79
CA TRP A 81 -2.63 3.72 -12.53
C TRP A 81 -3.55 2.71 -11.83
N SER A 82 -3.39 1.43 -12.18
CA SER A 82 -3.94 0.35 -11.36
C SER A 82 -3.22 0.31 -9.99
N ILE A 83 -3.88 -0.28 -8.99
CA ILE A 83 -3.43 -0.31 -7.59
C ILE A 83 -2.04 -0.96 -7.48
N ARG A 84 -1.82 -2.13 -8.10
CA ARG A 84 -0.50 -2.80 -8.09
C ARG A 84 0.52 -2.10 -8.97
N GLU A 85 0.10 -1.51 -10.08
CA GLU A 85 1.05 -0.79 -10.92
C GLU A 85 1.66 0.41 -10.19
N PHE A 86 0.84 1.23 -9.53
CA PHE A 86 1.34 2.33 -8.72
C PHE A 86 2.34 1.82 -7.66
N TYR A 87 1.99 0.73 -6.98
CA TYR A 87 2.86 0.08 -5.99
C TYR A 87 4.23 -0.25 -6.57
N TYR A 88 4.28 -1.04 -7.65
CA TYR A 88 5.55 -1.49 -8.22
C TYR A 88 6.36 -0.37 -8.87
N ILE A 89 5.71 0.68 -9.39
CA ILE A 89 6.41 1.89 -9.83
C ILE A 89 7.13 2.56 -8.67
N GLN A 90 6.49 2.67 -7.50
CA GLN A 90 7.17 3.22 -6.33
C GLN A 90 8.33 2.32 -5.88
N MET A 91 8.12 1.00 -5.77
CA MET A 91 9.20 0.07 -5.37
C MET A 91 10.42 0.18 -6.27
N GLU A 92 10.21 0.21 -7.58
CA GLU A 92 11.30 0.36 -8.54
C GLU A 92 11.98 1.73 -8.41
N LYS A 93 11.21 2.82 -8.30
CA LYS A 93 11.75 4.17 -8.15
C LYS A 93 12.67 4.27 -6.93
N TYR A 94 12.21 3.83 -5.76
CA TYR A 94 13.01 3.92 -4.52
C TYR A 94 14.17 2.92 -4.51
N ALA A 95 14.02 1.74 -5.12
CA ALA A 95 15.14 0.80 -5.27
C ALA A 95 16.25 1.37 -6.18
N ARG A 96 15.90 1.98 -7.31
CA ARG A 96 16.87 2.66 -8.20
C ARG A 96 17.56 3.83 -7.49
N GLN A 97 16.80 4.59 -6.70
CA GLN A 97 17.34 5.67 -5.89
C GLN A 97 18.38 5.15 -4.89
N ALA A 98 18.06 4.10 -4.13
CA ALA A 98 19.01 3.50 -3.19
C ALA A 98 20.28 2.97 -3.87
N VAL A 99 20.16 2.35 -5.06
CA VAL A 99 21.34 1.94 -5.85
C VAL A 99 22.18 3.15 -6.25
N SER A 100 21.54 4.25 -6.67
CA SER A 100 22.25 5.48 -7.05
C SER A 100 22.91 6.21 -5.88
N GLU A 101 22.35 6.09 -4.67
CA GLU A 101 22.92 6.61 -3.43
C GLU A 101 24.06 5.72 -2.88
N GLY A 102 24.31 4.58 -3.53
CA GLY A 102 25.46 3.72 -3.24
C GLY A 102 25.23 2.70 -2.12
N VAL A 103 23.97 2.47 -1.71
CA VAL A 103 23.62 1.41 -0.75
C VAL A 103 24.22 0.07 -1.22
N LYS A 104 24.81 -0.68 -0.29
CA LYS A 104 25.55 -1.91 -0.60
C LYS A 104 24.74 -3.17 -0.32
N ASN A 105 24.01 -3.23 0.79
CA ASN A 105 23.25 -4.41 1.17
C ASN A 105 21.76 -4.10 1.16
N ALA A 106 20.95 -5.07 0.71
CA ALA A 106 19.50 -4.92 0.74
C ALA A 106 18.96 -4.82 2.17
N ASP A 107 19.66 -5.41 3.15
CA ASP A 107 19.25 -5.37 4.56
C ASP A 107 19.43 -3.99 5.21
N ASP A 108 20.21 -3.11 4.57
CA ASP A 108 20.33 -1.71 4.98
C ASP A 108 19.07 -0.90 4.62
N LEU A 109 18.19 -1.45 3.77
CA LEU A 109 16.91 -0.85 3.44
C LEU A 109 15.88 -1.21 4.51
N HIS A 110 15.56 -0.21 5.33
CA HIS A 110 14.50 -0.29 6.31
C HIS A 110 13.34 0.62 5.94
N VAL A 111 12.10 0.10 6.04
CA VAL A 111 10.89 0.90 5.84
C VAL A 111 10.23 1.12 7.20
N SER A 112 10.28 2.36 7.66
CA SER A 112 9.66 2.86 8.89
C SER A 112 8.41 3.69 8.58
N ALA A 113 7.66 4.10 9.61
CA ALA A 113 6.46 4.92 9.43
C ALA A 113 6.75 6.33 8.85
N ASP A 114 7.94 6.86 9.11
CA ASP A 114 8.47 8.13 8.61
C ASP A 114 9.17 8.01 7.24
N SER A 115 9.32 6.80 6.70
CA SER A 115 9.91 6.59 5.37
C SER A 115 9.05 7.24 4.28
N GLU A 116 9.68 8.00 3.38
CA GLU A 116 8.96 8.73 2.33
C GLU A 116 8.15 7.80 1.40
N ILE A 117 8.67 6.60 1.09
CA ILE A 117 7.92 5.59 0.33
C ILE A 117 6.63 5.19 1.06
N TYR A 118 6.66 5.04 2.38
CA TYR A 118 5.50 4.68 3.18
C TYR A 118 4.46 5.79 3.15
N ARG A 119 4.89 7.05 3.30
CA ARG A 119 4.03 8.23 3.21
C ARG A 119 3.35 8.35 1.84
N VAL A 120 4.09 8.12 0.76
CA VAL A 120 3.55 8.14 -0.62
C VAL A 120 2.50 7.06 -0.83
N LEU A 121 2.74 5.84 -0.33
CA LEU A 121 1.78 4.74 -0.42
C LEU A 121 0.53 5.02 0.43
N ASN A 122 0.71 5.49 1.67
CA ASN A 122 -0.41 5.84 2.56
C ASN A 122 -1.27 6.94 1.92
N LEU A 123 -0.68 8.01 1.42
CA LEU A 123 -1.42 9.09 0.74
C LEU A 123 -2.20 8.59 -0.50
N HIS A 124 -1.65 7.60 -1.22
CA HIS A 124 -2.30 7.07 -2.42
C HIS A 124 -3.46 6.12 -2.11
N TYR A 125 -3.29 5.22 -1.13
CA TYR A 125 -4.27 4.17 -0.80
C TYR A 125 -5.26 4.58 0.29
N ASN A 126 -4.86 5.49 1.17
CA ASN A 126 -5.57 5.95 2.34
C ASN A 126 -5.70 7.49 2.34
N ARG A 127 -6.11 8.09 1.22
CA ARG A 127 -6.12 9.56 1.00
C ARG A 127 -6.79 10.40 2.10
N ASN A 128 -7.72 9.82 2.85
CA ASN A 128 -8.45 10.50 3.93
C ASN A 128 -8.01 10.03 5.34
N ASN A 129 -6.91 9.27 5.45
CA ASN A 129 -6.37 8.74 6.70
C ASN A 129 -7.36 7.94 7.56
N HIS A 130 -8.31 7.27 6.93
CA HIS A 130 -9.31 6.41 7.59
C HIS A 130 -8.71 5.28 8.41
N ILE A 131 -7.50 4.86 8.03
CA ILE A 131 -6.74 3.81 8.72
C ILE A 131 -5.66 4.40 9.66
N GLU A 132 -5.84 5.63 10.17
CA GLU A 132 -4.81 6.30 10.99
C GLU A 132 -5.31 6.83 12.36
N VAL A 133 -6.58 6.67 12.74
CA VAL A 133 -7.14 7.42 13.89
C VAL A 133 -6.97 6.74 15.27
N TRP A 134 -6.54 5.49 15.39
CA TRP A 134 -6.39 4.88 16.73
C TRP A 134 -5.18 3.95 16.85
N GLY A 135 -4.05 4.54 17.26
CA GLY A 135 -2.97 3.81 17.93
C GLY A 135 -2.54 4.52 19.20
N PRO A 136 -2.14 3.76 20.24
CA PRO A 136 -1.83 4.33 21.54
C PRO A 136 -0.58 5.20 21.45
N GLN A 137 -0.75 6.52 21.53
CA GLN A 137 0.28 7.38 22.11
C GLN A 137 0.07 7.42 23.62
N VAL A 138 0.44 6.35 24.31
CA VAL A 138 0.82 6.46 25.71
C VAL A 138 2.06 5.60 25.91
N ASP A 139 3.21 6.24 25.74
CA ASP A 139 4.42 5.86 26.45
C ASP A 139 4.10 5.86 27.94
N THR A 140 3.68 4.71 28.47
CA THR A 140 3.48 4.50 29.91
C THR A 140 4.84 4.17 30.53
N GLU A 141 5.84 5.03 30.31
CA GLU A 141 7.07 5.11 31.10
C GLU A 141 7.07 6.32 32.05
N LEU A 142 5.94 7.02 32.19
CA LEU A 142 5.77 8.14 33.14
C LEU A 142 4.68 7.86 34.17
N ARG A 143 4.81 6.76 34.93
CA ARG A 143 4.15 6.60 36.25
C ARG A 143 5.06 5.92 37.25
N SER A 144 6.23 6.51 37.49
CA SER A 144 6.99 6.36 38.73
C SER A 144 7.14 7.73 39.41
N ALA A 145 6.03 8.33 39.86
CA ALA A 145 6.06 9.42 40.83
C ALA A 145 4.71 9.57 41.57
N THR A 146 4.64 8.97 42.76
CA THR A 146 4.02 9.48 43.99
C THR A 146 2.77 10.38 43.89
N THR A 147 1.58 9.86 44.26
CA THR A 147 0.69 10.52 45.25
C THR A 147 -0.42 9.59 45.79
N ARG A 148 -0.84 9.88 47.04
CA ARG A 148 -1.65 9.12 48.01
C ARG A 148 -3.12 8.81 47.62
N PRO A 149 -3.82 7.89 48.33
CA PRO A 149 -5.23 7.57 48.08
C PRO A 149 -6.18 8.53 48.82
N THR A 150 -7.26 8.95 48.15
CA THR A 150 -8.47 9.49 48.80
C THR A 150 -9.74 8.86 48.22
N LEU A 151 -10.61 8.46 49.15
CA LEU A 151 -11.94 7.87 49.05
C LEU A 151 -12.98 8.78 48.37
N GLY A 152 -13.81 8.24 47.47
CA GLY A 152 -15.01 8.95 46.97
C GLY A 152 -15.68 8.30 45.75
N LYS A 153 -16.99 8.01 45.87
CA LYS A 153 -17.89 7.36 44.89
C LYS A 153 -17.99 8.08 43.53
N GLY A 154 -18.17 7.33 42.44
CA GLY A 154 -18.60 7.84 41.13
C GLY A 154 -18.90 6.71 40.12
N ILE A 155 -20.06 6.81 39.48
CA ILE A 155 -20.73 5.85 38.57
C ILE A 155 -19.81 5.32 37.44
N GLU A 156 -19.65 4.00 37.33
CA GLU A 156 -19.06 3.34 36.15
C GLU A 156 -20.09 3.32 35.01
N LEU A 157 -19.93 4.23 34.05
CA LEU A 157 -20.59 4.12 32.74
C LEU A 157 -19.80 3.12 31.90
N HIS A 158 -20.29 1.88 31.81
CA HIS A 158 -19.79 0.91 30.84
C HIS A 158 -20.21 1.35 29.42
N PRO A 159 -19.29 1.61 28.47
CA PRO A 159 -19.69 1.91 27.11
C PRO A 159 -20.28 0.64 26.49
N SER A 160 -21.45 0.78 25.84
CA SER A 160 -22.04 -0.26 25.00
C SER A 160 -21.00 -0.83 24.03
N ALA A 161 -20.98 -2.16 23.87
CA ALA A 161 -20.06 -2.90 23.01
C ALA A 161 -20.05 -2.44 21.53
N SER A 162 -21.01 -1.61 21.11
CA SER A 162 -21.04 -0.95 19.80
C SER A 162 -20.07 0.24 19.65
N HIS A 163 -19.50 0.76 20.74
CA HIS A 163 -18.50 1.84 20.70
C HIS A 163 -17.05 1.35 20.79
N LEU A 164 -16.83 0.10 21.24
CA LEU A 164 -15.49 -0.46 21.48
C LEU A 164 -14.89 -1.17 20.24
N THR A 165 -15.64 -1.33 19.16
CA THR A 165 -15.17 -1.97 17.91
C THR A 165 -14.66 -0.99 16.86
N LEU A 166 -14.74 0.32 17.09
CA LEU A 166 -14.28 1.35 16.14
C LEU A 166 -12.80 1.76 16.32
N LEU A 167 -12.05 1.06 17.18
CA LEU A 167 -10.75 1.52 17.68
C LEU A 167 -9.48 0.95 17.02
N GLN A 168 -9.52 0.23 15.88
CA GLN A 168 -8.29 -0.46 15.42
C GLN A 168 -8.05 -0.53 13.92
N LEU A 169 -8.36 0.52 13.18
CA LEU A 169 -7.79 0.66 11.83
C LEU A 169 -6.46 1.41 11.94
N GLN A 170 -5.40 0.69 12.30
CA GLN A 170 -4.02 1.08 12.03
C GLN A 170 -3.59 0.43 10.72
N VAL A 171 -2.71 1.09 9.95
CA VAL A 171 -2.10 0.44 8.80
C VAL A 171 -1.45 -0.86 9.29
N PRO A 172 -1.78 -2.03 8.71
CA PRO A 172 -1.29 -3.31 9.20
C PRO A 172 0.22 -3.35 9.27
N SER A 173 0.77 -3.82 10.39
CA SER A 173 2.22 -3.98 10.57
C SER A 173 2.83 -4.86 9.47
N ASN A 174 2.09 -5.88 8.99
CA ASN A 174 2.52 -6.72 7.88
C ASN A 174 2.64 -5.94 6.56
N PHE A 175 1.82 -4.91 6.31
CA PHE A 175 1.95 -4.11 5.09
C PHE A 175 3.34 -3.47 4.99
N ARG A 176 3.84 -2.90 6.09
CA ARG A 176 5.19 -2.32 6.17
C ARG A 176 6.26 -3.37 5.87
N TYR A 177 6.13 -4.56 6.45
CA TYR A 177 7.02 -5.69 6.14
C TYR A 177 7.00 -6.04 4.65
N VAL A 178 5.82 -6.12 4.03
CA VAL A 178 5.68 -6.41 2.60
C VAL A 178 6.31 -5.32 1.73
N VAL A 179 6.14 -4.05 2.08
CA VAL A 179 6.78 -2.91 1.40
C VAL A 179 8.30 -3.05 1.46
N GLU A 180 8.85 -3.33 2.64
CA GLU A 180 10.29 -3.53 2.83
C GLU A 180 10.81 -4.72 2.01
N GLN A 181 10.16 -5.89 2.10
CA GLN A 181 10.56 -7.06 1.33
C GLN A 181 10.48 -6.80 -0.18
N THR A 182 9.43 -6.11 -0.64
CA THR A 182 9.33 -5.76 -2.06
C THR A 182 10.47 -4.83 -2.48
N LEU A 183 10.73 -3.78 -1.70
CA LEU A 183 11.82 -2.85 -1.98
C LEU A 183 13.17 -3.56 -2.06
N ARG A 184 13.44 -4.49 -1.13
CA ARG A 184 14.67 -5.30 -1.13
C ARG A 184 14.79 -6.20 -2.36
N GLU A 185 13.71 -6.84 -2.81
CA GLU A 185 13.75 -7.68 -4.00
C GLU A 185 13.97 -6.87 -5.30
N PHE A 186 13.35 -5.69 -5.41
CA PHE A 186 13.66 -4.76 -6.51
C PHE A 186 15.11 -4.29 -6.45
N PHE A 187 15.59 -3.91 -5.27
CA PHE A 187 16.97 -3.46 -5.07
C PHE A 187 17.98 -4.54 -5.47
N LYS A 188 17.83 -5.77 -4.98
CA LYS A 188 18.71 -6.90 -5.34
C LYS A 188 18.75 -7.14 -6.85
N ALA A 189 17.59 -7.08 -7.51
CA ALA A 189 17.50 -7.27 -8.96
C ALA A 189 18.23 -6.16 -9.73
N ILE A 190 17.99 -4.89 -9.37
CA ILE A 190 18.60 -3.73 -10.04
C ILE A 190 20.10 -3.65 -9.76
N GLN A 191 20.51 -3.81 -8.50
CA GLN A 191 21.92 -3.79 -8.12
C GLN A 191 22.72 -4.90 -8.81
N GLY A 192 22.10 -6.07 -9.00
CA GLY A 192 22.69 -7.19 -9.74
C GLY A 192 22.57 -7.10 -11.27
N GLY A 193 22.02 -6.02 -11.82
CA GLY A 193 21.84 -5.81 -13.27
C GLY A 193 20.77 -6.69 -13.93
N LYS A 194 19.98 -7.43 -13.14
CA LYS A 194 18.93 -8.33 -13.64
C LYS A 194 17.72 -7.59 -14.20
N ASP A 195 17.59 -6.28 -13.93
CA ASP A 195 16.49 -5.45 -14.43
C ASP A 195 16.55 -5.19 -15.95
N THR A 196 17.65 -5.59 -16.59
CA THR A 196 17.81 -5.62 -18.05
C THR A 196 17.25 -6.90 -18.69
N GLU A 197 17.01 -7.95 -17.89
CA GLU A 197 16.53 -9.24 -18.38
C GLU A 197 15.03 -9.21 -18.67
N GLN A 198 14.60 -10.01 -19.65
CA GLN A 198 13.17 -10.17 -19.92
C GLN A 198 12.48 -10.79 -18.71
N SER A 199 11.32 -10.26 -18.33
CA SER A 199 10.51 -10.79 -17.22
C SER A 199 11.17 -10.75 -15.83
N TRP A 200 12.18 -9.93 -15.61
CA TRP A 200 12.90 -9.85 -14.32
C TRP A 200 12.00 -9.65 -13.09
N LYS A 201 10.86 -8.98 -13.25
CA LYS A 201 9.88 -8.76 -12.18
C LYS A 201 9.04 -9.99 -11.83
N LYS A 202 9.02 -11.05 -12.67
CA LYS A 202 8.19 -12.25 -12.43
C LYS A 202 8.56 -12.97 -11.14
N SER A 203 9.84 -13.09 -10.83
CA SER A 203 10.32 -13.69 -9.58
C SER A 203 9.86 -12.86 -8.38
N ILE A 204 9.97 -11.54 -8.46
CA ILE A 204 9.52 -10.61 -7.42
C ILE A 204 8.02 -10.76 -7.18
N TYR A 205 7.21 -10.71 -8.24
CA TYR A 205 5.75 -10.89 -8.13
C TYR A 205 5.37 -12.20 -7.44
N LYS A 206 6.09 -13.29 -7.72
CA LYS A 206 5.87 -14.60 -7.09
C LYS A 206 6.19 -14.61 -5.60
N ILE A 207 7.15 -13.80 -5.16
CA ILE A 207 7.46 -13.62 -3.74
C ILE A 207 6.32 -12.83 -3.09
N ILE A 208 5.96 -11.67 -3.66
CA ILE A 208 4.96 -10.77 -3.06
C ILE A 208 3.57 -11.42 -2.99
N SER A 209 3.20 -12.24 -3.98
CA SER A 209 1.92 -12.95 -3.98
C SER A 209 1.75 -13.95 -2.82
N ARG A 210 2.83 -14.31 -2.12
CA ARG A 210 2.81 -15.21 -0.96
C ARG A 210 2.74 -14.48 0.37
N LEU A 211 2.81 -13.15 0.37
CA LEU A 211 2.80 -12.34 1.58
C LEU A 211 1.43 -11.72 1.88
N ASP A 212 0.41 -12.04 1.07
CA ASP A 212 -0.96 -11.54 1.22
C ASP A 212 -1.61 -12.04 2.51
N ASP A 213 -2.23 -11.12 3.23
CA ASP A 213 -3.02 -11.41 4.42
C ASP A 213 -4.51 -11.56 4.09
N PRO A 214 -5.28 -12.29 4.92
CA PRO A 214 -6.72 -12.21 4.86
C PRO A 214 -7.17 -10.76 5.08
N VAL A 215 -8.02 -10.27 4.18
CA VAL A 215 -8.70 -8.98 4.38
C VAL A 215 -9.61 -9.10 5.61
N PRO A 216 -9.67 -8.09 6.50
CA PRO A 216 -10.51 -8.17 7.68
C PRO A 216 -12.01 -8.25 7.38
N GLU A 217 -12.75 -9.01 8.18
CA GLU A 217 -14.17 -9.32 7.96
C GLU A 217 -15.07 -8.08 7.90
N TYR A 218 -14.73 -6.99 8.59
CA TYR A 218 -15.52 -5.75 8.55
C TYR A 218 -15.54 -5.11 7.15
N PHE A 219 -14.57 -5.42 6.27
CA PHE A 219 -14.65 -5.01 4.87
C PHE A 219 -15.83 -5.66 4.14
N LYS A 220 -16.43 -6.74 4.64
CA LYS A 220 -17.64 -7.33 4.02
C LYS A 220 -18.89 -6.49 4.27
N SER A 221 -18.89 -5.60 5.27
CA SER A 221 -20.02 -4.73 5.55
C SER A 221 -20.31 -3.82 4.35
N PRO A 222 -21.58 -3.76 3.87
CA PRO A 222 -21.99 -2.85 2.81
C PRO A 222 -21.74 -1.38 3.17
N ASN A 223 -21.90 -1.04 4.45
CA ASN A 223 -21.78 0.33 4.96
C ASN A 223 -20.37 0.66 5.44
N PHE A 224 -19.38 -0.21 5.16
CA PHE A 224 -18.00 -0.04 5.63
C PHE A 224 -17.43 1.35 5.29
N LEU A 225 -17.68 1.87 4.09
CA LEU A 225 -17.14 3.17 3.69
C LEU A 225 -17.91 4.36 4.29
N GLU A 226 -19.20 4.19 4.56
CA GLU A 226 -20.03 5.20 5.22
C GLU A 226 -19.64 5.38 6.69
N GLN A 227 -19.17 4.30 7.33
CA GLN A 227 -18.65 4.32 8.70
C GLN A 227 -17.30 5.04 8.83
N LEU A 228 -16.67 5.42 7.72
CA LEU A 228 -15.40 6.14 7.69
C LEU A 228 -15.59 7.65 7.39
N GLU A 229 -16.80 8.11 7.12
CA GLU A 229 -17.11 9.53 6.84
C GLU A 229 -17.76 10.21 8.05
#